data_AF-A0A1S8A971-F1
#
_entry.id   AF-A0A1S8A971-F1
#
_cell.length_a   1.000
_cell.length_b   1.000
_cell.length_c   1.000
_cell.angle_alpha   90.00
_cell.angle_beta   90.00
_cell.angle_gamma   90.00
#
_symmetry.space_group_name_H-M   'P 1'
#
loop_
_entity.id
_entity.type
_entity.pdbx_description
1 polymer ?
#
loop_
_entity_poly.entity_id
_entity_poly.type
_entity_poly.pdbx_seq_one_letter_code
_entity_poly.pdbx_strand_id
1 'polypeptide(L)'
;MNTVACALLRPLHPDLVIDEANGTTAKTAILQNCALDTDLMERYFATWAAREFPTMAFIGPLNSGAALLPLLPEARAREMLPRICRLMHTIAAHMPIARYVMKGWEAALWARKLEIPGPALPYFQSLETDAEGRLKDLPTSLVVARIPITQDITSGEWDDGELAFLLQKWDAMGT
;
A
#
# COMPACT_ATOMS: atom_id res chain seq x y z
N MET A 1 13.17 -4.30 -6.70
CA MET A 1 12.72 -2.93 -7.03
C MET A 1 13.78 -1.88 -6.70
N ASN A 2 13.96 -0.85 -7.53
CA ASN A 2 14.67 0.36 -7.12
C ASN A 2 13.70 1.29 -6.36
N THR A 3 13.54 1.05 -5.05
CA THR A 3 12.68 1.83 -4.15
C THR A 3 12.99 3.32 -4.19
N VAL A 4 14.27 3.67 -4.32
CA VAL A 4 14.75 5.05 -4.42
C VAL A 4 14.22 5.71 -5.68
N ALA A 5 14.32 5.05 -6.84
CA ALA A 5 13.79 5.58 -8.09
C ALA A 5 12.27 5.80 -8.00
N CYS A 6 11.50 4.84 -7.50
CA CYS A 6 10.05 5.04 -7.34
C CYS A 6 9.72 6.18 -6.35
N ALA A 7 10.48 6.34 -5.26
CA ALA A 7 10.27 7.43 -4.30
C ALA A 7 10.56 8.81 -4.90
N LEU A 8 11.61 8.90 -5.74
CA LEU A 8 11.98 10.14 -6.44
C LEU A 8 11.00 10.49 -7.57
N LEU A 9 10.48 9.49 -8.29
CA LEU A 9 9.61 9.70 -9.46
C LEU A 9 8.15 9.93 -9.08
N ARG A 10 7.64 9.33 -7.99
CA ARG A 10 6.24 9.42 -7.57
C ARG A 10 5.71 10.86 -7.35
N PRO A 11 6.47 11.82 -6.77
CA PRO A 11 5.99 13.18 -6.61
C PRO A 11 6.03 14.02 -7.90
N LEU A 12 6.67 13.54 -8.97
CA LEU A 12 6.82 14.28 -10.21
C LEU A 12 5.55 14.18 -11.07
N HIS A 13 5.34 15.19 -11.91
CA HIS A 13 4.24 15.14 -12.90
C HIS A 13 4.45 13.94 -13.84
N PRO A 14 3.42 13.11 -14.12
CA PRO A 14 3.58 11.90 -14.94
C PRO A 14 4.22 12.14 -16.31
N ASP A 15 3.93 13.27 -16.94
CA ASP A 15 4.44 13.64 -18.27
C ASP A 15 5.76 14.41 -18.24
N LEU A 16 6.36 14.61 -17.06
CA LEU A 16 7.68 15.22 -16.95
C LEU A 16 8.72 14.35 -17.66
N VAL A 17 9.42 14.90 -18.64
CA VAL A 17 10.53 14.23 -19.33
C VAL A 17 11.74 14.21 -18.41
N ILE A 18 12.24 13.02 -18.11
CA ILE A 18 13.42 12.79 -17.26
C ILE A 18 14.66 12.42 -18.07
N ASP A 19 14.47 11.95 -19.30
CA ASP A 19 15.52 11.66 -20.28
C ASP A 19 15.04 12.11 -21.66
N GLU A 20 15.58 13.24 -22.12
CA GLU A 20 15.24 13.82 -23.42
C GLU A 20 15.73 12.98 -24.59
N ALA A 21 16.87 12.29 -24.45
CA ALA A 21 17.46 11.51 -25.53
C ALA A 21 16.61 10.28 -25.87
N ASN A 22 16.01 9.66 -24.86
CA ASN A 22 15.14 8.49 -25.01
C ASN A 22 13.64 8.82 -24.93
N GLY A 23 13.27 10.10 -24.75
CA GLY A 23 11.89 10.53 -24.56
C GLY A 23 11.21 9.89 -23.34
N THR A 24 11.98 9.54 -22.31
CA THR A 24 11.43 8.87 -21.12
C THR A 24 10.81 9.89 -20.19
N THR A 25 9.54 9.70 -19.86
CA THR A 25 8.83 10.47 -18.83
C THR A 25 8.85 9.77 -17.48
N ALA A 26 8.57 10.52 -16.40
CA ALA A 26 8.42 9.97 -15.05
C ALA A 26 7.43 8.80 -15.02
N LYS A 27 6.29 8.92 -15.72
CA LYS A 27 5.31 7.83 -15.89
C LYS A 27 5.92 6.60 -16.54
N THR A 28 6.61 6.76 -17.67
CA THR A 28 7.19 5.61 -18.39
C THR A 28 8.26 4.90 -17.56
N ALA A 29 9.07 5.65 -16.81
CA ALA A 29 10.07 5.08 -15.91
C ALA A 29 9.45 4.35 -14.72
N ILE A 30 8.37 4.88 -14.13
CA ILE A 30 7.62 4.18 -13.08
C ILE A 30 7.07 2.86 -13.63
N LEU A 31 6.41 2.89 -14.80
CA LEU A 31 5.84 1.69 -15.42
C LEU A 31 6.91 0.64 -15.74
N GLN A 32 8.06 1.05 -16.26
CA GLN A 32 9.20 0.16 -16.51
C GLN A 32 9.74 -0.47 -15.22
N ASN A 33 9.91 0.32 -14.16
CA ASN A 33 10.37 -0.19 -12.87
C ASN A 33 9.37 -1.18 -12.26
N CYS A 34 8.07 -0.89 -12.33
CA CYS A 34 7.02 -1.80 -11.88
C CYS A 34 7.02 -3.10 -12.69
N ALA A 35 7.22 -3.03 -14.01
CA ALA A 35 7.29 -4.23 -14.85
C ALA A 35 8.48 -5.12 -14.47
N LEU A 36 9.67 -4.54 -14.37
CA LEU A 36 10.89 -5.26 -13.95
C LEU A 36 10.73 -5.90 -12.57
N ASP A 37 10.14 -5.17 -11.63
CA ASP A 37 9.92 -5.68 -10.28
C ASP A 37 8.89 -6.82 -10.24
N THR A 38 7.80 -6.69 -11.01
CA THR A 38 6.80 -7.75 -11.18
C THR A 38 7.44 -9.02 -11.73
N ASP A 39 8.23 -8.90 -12.79
CA ASP A 39 8.90 -10.04 -13.43
C ASP A 39 9.89 -10.72 -12.46
N LEU A 40 10.64 -9.93 -11.69
CA LEU A 40 11.59 -10.44 -10.72
C LEU A 40 10.88 -11.16 -9.57
N MET A 41 9.77 -10.62 -9.08
CA MET A 41 8.96 -11.26 -8.03
C MET A 41 8.27 -12.53 -8.52
N GLU A 42 7.76 -12.57 -9.75
CA GLU A 42 7.19 -13.79 -10.32
C GLU A 42 8.25 -14.90 -10.45
N ARG A 43 9.46 -14.58 -10.90
CA ARG A 43 10.58 -15.53 -10.93
C ARG A 43 10.97 -15.99 -9.54
N TYR A 44 10.94 -15.07 -8.57
CA TYR A 44 11.20 -15.39 -7.18
C TYR A 44 10.19 -16.43 -6.67
N PHE A 45 8.88 -16.20 -6.81
CA PHE A 45 7.86 -17.16 -6.36
C PHE A 45 7.82 -18.46 -7.17
N ALA A 46 8.33 -18.46 -8.40
CA ALA A 46 8.52 -19.68 -9.17
C ALA A 46 9.67 -20.56 -8.64
N THR A 47 10.65 -19.96 -7.96
CA THR A 47 11.86 -20.64 -7.49
C THR A 47 11.79 -20.97 -6.00
N TRP A 48 11.25 -20.07 -5.18
CA TRP A 48 11.21 -20.16 -3.73
C TRP A 48 9.78 -20.10 -3.21
N ALA A 49 9.49 -20.90 -2.18
CA ALA A 49 8.18 -20.89 -1.54
C ALA A 49 7.96 -19.54 -0.83
N ALA A 50 6.76 -18.97 -0.96
CA ALA A 50 6.40 -17.68 -0.38
C ALA A 50 6.65 -17.58 1.15
N ARG A 51 6.61 -18.71 1.85
CA ARG A 51 6.85 -18.82 3.30
C ARG A 51 8.30 -18.56 3.73
N GLU A 52 9.27 -18.65 2.83
CA GLU A 52 10.69 -18.66 3.20
C GLU A 52 11.25 -17.24 3.45
N PHE A 53 10.78 -16.23 2.71
CA PHE A 53 11.17 -14.83 2.92
C PHE A 53 10.01 -13.86 2.66
N PRO A 54 8.93 -13.96 3.46
CA PRO A 54 7.67 -13.31 3.13
C PRO A 54 7.79 -11.77 3.18
N THR A 55 8.60 -11.20 4.09
CA THR A 55 8.83 -9.74 4.18
C THR A 55 9.59 -9.19 2.97
N MET A 56 10.62 -9.88 2.49
CA MET A 56 11.37 -9.47 1.29
C MET A 56 10.48 -9.55 0.05
N ALA A 57 9.70 -10.63 -0.06
CA ALA A 57 8.77 -10.85 -1.15
C ALA A 57 7.57 -9.87 -1.14
N PHE A 58 7.26 -9.27 0.02
CA PHE A 58 6.20 -8.28 0.21
C PHE A 58 6.53 -6.90 -0.34
N ILE A 59 7.78 -6.45 -0.19
CA ILE A 59 8.17 -5.06 -0.51
C ILE A 59 8.00 -4.72 -2.00
N GLY A 60 8.31 -5.67 -2.89
CA GLY A 60 8.21 -5.45 -4.34
C GLY A 60 6.75 -5.20 -4.78
N PRO A 61 5.85 -6.18 -4.60
CA PRO A 61 4.44 -6.04 -4.93
C PRO A 61 3.76 -4.87 -4.21
N LEU A 62 4.13 -4.59 -2.95
CA LEU A 62 3.61 -3.45 -2.19
C LEU A 62 3.86 -2.13 -2.93
N ASN A 63 5.12 -1.89 -3.27
CA ASN A 63 5.52 -0.62 -3.85
C ASN A 63 5.09 -0.49 -5.31
N SER A 64 5.14 -1.59 -6.06
CA SER A 64 4.62 -1.63 -7.43
C SER A 64 3.12 -1.34 -7.45
N GLY A 65 2.33 -1.95 -6.55
CA GLY A 65 0.90 -1.64 -6.43
C GLY A 65 0.64 -0.17 -6.08
N ALA A 66 1.36 0.37 -5.08
CA ALA A 66 1.24 1.77 -4.69
C ALA A 66 1.64 2.76 -5.80
N ALA A 67 2.61 2.40 -6.65
CA ALA A 67 3.03 3.22 -7.78
C ALA A 67 2.06 3.14 -8.98
N LEU A 68 1.43 1.99 -9.20
CA LEU A 68 0.49 1.78 -10.30
C LEU A 68 -0.89 2.36 -10.05
N LEU A 69 -1.34 2.39 -8.78
CA LEU A 69 -2.65 2.90 -8.42
C LEU A 69 -2.90 4.30 -9.00
N PRO A 70 -2.07 5.33 -8.75
CA PRO A 70 -2.26 6.67 -9.31
C PRO A 70 -2.32 6.72 -10.84
N LEU A 71 -1.63 5.79 -11.52
CA LEU A 71 -1.51 5.76 -12.98
C LEU A 71 -2.73 5.14 -13.68
N LEU A 72 -3.66 4.52 -12.94
CA LEU A 72 -4.92 4.09 -13.53
C LEU A 72 -5.75 5.29 -13.99
N PRO A 73 -6.41 5.23 -15.18
CA PRO A 73 -6.71 4.03 -15.97
C PRO A 73 -5.74 3.71 -17.13
N GLU A 74 -4.48 4.17 -17.11
CA GLU A 74 -3.50 3.89 -18.17
C GLU A 74 -3.42 2.39 -18.53
N ALA A 75 -3.39 2.06 -19.82
CA ALA A 75 -3.45 0.69 -20.32
C ALA A 75 -2.37 -0.23 -19.70
N ARG A 76 -1.10 0.21 -19.70
CA ARG A 76 -0.01 -0.57 -19.10
C ARG A 76 -0.19 -0.78 -17.60
N ALA A 77 -0.73 0.20 -16.87
CA ALA A 77 -1.02 0.04 -15.44
C ALA A 77 -2.15 -0.97 -15.22
N ARG A 78 -3.21 -0.94 -16.05
CA ARG A 78 -4.32 -1.90 -16.01
C ARG A 78 -3.89 -3.34 -16.29
N GLU A 79 -2.91 -3.53 -17.17
CA GLU A 79 -2.37 -4.86 -17.51
C GLU A 79 -1.48 -5.43 -16.39
N MET A 80 -0.72 -4.57 -15.71
CA MET A 80 0.21 -5.01 -14.66
C MET A 80 -0.46 -5.21 -13.30
N LEU A 81 -1.47 -4.40 -12.96
CA LEU A 81 -2.12 -4.47 -11.64
C LEU A 81 -2.61 -5.88 -11.27
N PRO A 82 -3.27 -6.67 -12.14
CA PRO A 82 -3.67 -8.04 -11.83
C PRO A 82 -2.50 -8.96 -11.43
N ARG A 83 -1.33 -8.78 -12.05
CA ARG A 83 -0.13 -9.56 -11.71
C ARG A 83 0.36 -9.23 -10.31
N ILE A 84 0.41 -7.95 -9.97
CA ILE A 84 0.75 -7.48 -8.63
C ILE A 84 -0.26 -7.98 -7.58
N CYS A 85 -1.57 -7.88 -7.87
CA CYS A 85 -2.62 -8.38 -6.98
C CYS A 85 -2.49 -9.88 -6.74
N ARG A 86 -2.15 -10.68 -7.76
CA ARG A 86 -1.87 -12.11 -7.60
C ARG A 86 -0.69 -12.36 -6.65
N LEU A 87 0.42 -11.66 -6.84
CA LEU A 87 1.60 -11.79 -5.98
C LEU A 87 1.26 -11.41 -4.53
N MET A 88 0.57 -10.29 -4.34
CA MET A 88 0.14 -9.84 -3.02
C MET A 88 -0.84 -10.82 -2.35
N HIS A 89 -1.72 -11.43 -3.14
CA HIS A 89 -2.63 -12.47 -2.66
C HIS A 89 -1.89 -13.74 -2.22
N THR A 90 -0.86 -14.17 -2.96
CA THR A 90 0.01 -15.28 -2.52
C THR A 90 0.71 -14.96 -1.19
N ILE A 91 1.16 -13.72 -1.01
CA ILE A 91 1.80 -13.27 0.23
C ILE A 91 0.79 -13.21 1.38
N ALA A 92 -0.44 -12.78 1.10
CA ALA A 92 -1.53 -12.72 2.07
C ALA A 92 -1.89 -14.06 2.71
N ALA A 93 -1.54 -15.20 2.09
CA ALA A 93 -1.67 -16.52 2.71
C ALA A 93 -0.76 -16.70 3.94
N HIS A 94 0.36 -15.96 4.02
CA HIS A 94 1.36 -16.08 5.08
C HIS A 94 1.55 -14.81 5.90
N MET A 95 1.20 -13.64 5.33
CA MET A 95 1.30 -12.34 5.98
C MET A 95 -0.04 -11.62 5.94
N PRO A 96 -0.81 -11.61 7.05
CA PRO A 96 -2.11 -10.95 7.10
C PRO A 96 -2.08 -9.46 6.70
N ILE A 97 -0.96 -8.76 6.93
CA ILE A 97 -0.77 -7.36 6.51
C ILE A 97 -1.00 -7.13 5.02
N ALA A 98 -0.66 -8.11 4.17
CA ALA A 98 -0.88 -8.00 2.73
C ALA A 98 -2.37 -7.89 2.36
N ARG A 99 -3.28 -8.54 3.13
CA ARG A 99 -4.73 -8.39 2.92
C ARG A 99 -5.19 -6.97 3.20
N TYR A 100 -4.73 -6.36 4.29
CA TYR A 100 -5.07 -4.99 4.64
C TYR A 100 -4.54 -4.00 3.62
N VAL A 101 -3.34 -4.22 3.08
CA VAL A 101 -2.80 -3.42 1.97
C VAL A 101 -3.69 -3.51 0.74
N MET A 102 -4.11 -4.72 0.35
CA MET A 102 -5.01 -4.88 -0.79
C MET A 102 -6.37 -4.21 -0.56
N LYS A 103 -6.93 -4.27 0.65
CA LYS A 103 -8.14 -3.50 1.01
C LYS A 103 -7.91 -1.98 0.90
N GLY A 104 -6.73 -1.52 1.28
CA GLY A 104 -6.33 -0.13 1.07
C GLY A 104 -6.29 0.25 -0.42
N TRP A 105 -5.84 -0.66 -1.28
CA TRP A 105 -5.86 -0.47 -2.73
C TRP A 105 -7.28 -0.42 -3.30
N GLU A 106 -8.16 -1.31 -2.85
CA GLU A 106 -9.58 -1.31 -3.19
C GLU A 106 -10.26 0.01 -2.78
N ALA A 107 -10.05 0.45 -1.53
CA ALA A 107 -10.56 1.71 -1.04
C ALA A 107 -10.02 2.91 -1.85
N ALA A 108 -8.76 2.89 -2.25
CA ALA A 108 -8.15 3.94 -3.09
C ALA A 108 -8.77 3.99 -4.50
N LEU A 109 -9.11 2.85 -5.09
CA LEU A 109 -9.82 2.77 -6.36
C LEU A 109 -11.24 3.33 -6.23
N TRP A 110 -11.98 2.93 -5.19
CA TRP A 110 -13.32 3.42 -4.92
C TRP A 110 -13.36 4.93 -4.66
N ALA A 111 -12.42 5.46 -3.88
CA ALA A 111 -12.30 6.90 -3.62
C ALA A 111 -12.12 7.70 -4.92
N ARG A 112 -11.46 7.11 -5.91
CA ARG A 112 -11.24 7.70 -7.24
C ARG A 112 -12.34 7.35 -8.26
N LYS A 113 -13.39 6.65 -7.83
CA LYS A 113 -14.47 6.15 -8.70
C LYS A 113 -13.96 5.30 -9.87
N LEU A 114 -12.87 4.57 -9.64
CA LEU A 114 -12.29 3.64 -10.59
C LEU A 114 -12.73 2.22 -10.27
N GLU A 115 -13.06 1.46 -11.30
CA GLU A 115 -13.33 0.03 -11.17
C GLU A 115 -12.01 -0.74 -11.01
N ILE A 116 -12.07 -1.83 -10.23
CA ILE A 116 -10.99 -2.80 -10.17
C ILE A 116 -10.88 -3.45 -11.56
N PRO A 117 -9.69 -3.48 -12.19
CA PRO A 117 -9.52 -4.20 -13.45
C PRO A 117 -10.04 -5.63 -13.35
N GLY A 118 -10.89 -6.05 -14.29
CA GLY A 118 -11.57 -7.36 -14.24
C GLY A 118 -10.67 -8.56 -13.88
N PRO A 119 -9.47 -8.71 -14.47
CA PRO A 119 -8.56 -9.80 -14.12
C PRO A 119 -8.00 -9.74 -12.69
N ALA A 120 -8.04 -8.59 -12.03
CA ALA A 120 -7.61 -8.42 -10.65
C ALA A 120 -8.74 -8.70 -9.64
N LEU A 121 -10.01 -8.58 -10.05
CA LEU A 121 -11.19 -8.69 -9.19
C LEU A 121 -11.22 -9.95 -8.30
N PRO A 122 -10.86 -11.17 -8.77
CA PRO A 122 -10.90 -12.37 -7.93
C PRO A 122 -9.99 -12.30 -6.70
N TYR A 123 -8.91 -11.53 -6.78
CA TYR A 123 -7.95 -11.40 -5.68
C TYR A 123 -8.43 -10.47 -4.57
N PHE A 124 -9.48 -9.69 -4.81
CA PHE A 124 -10.13 -8.82 -3.82
C PHE A 124 -11.33 -9.49 -3.15
N GLN A 125 -12.08 -10.31 -3.89
CA GLN A 125 -13.24 -11.05 -3.36
C GLN A 125 -12.87 -12.05 -2.25
N SER A 126 -11.63 -12.54 -2.27
CA SER A 126 -11.09 -13.52 -1.30
C SER A 126 -10.39 -12.87 -0.10
N LEU A 127 -10.50 -11.54 0.06
CA LEU A 127 -9.90 -10.79 1.18
C LEU A 127 -10.79 -10.75 2.42
N GLU A 128 -12.05 -11.17 2.32
CA GLU A 128 -12.93 -11.32 3.48
C GLU A 128 -12.30 -12.32 4.44
N THR A 129 -12.07 -11.87 5.67
CA THR A 129 -11.49 -12.70 6.72
C THR A 129 -12.62 -13.11 7.65
N ASP A 130 -12.61 -14.33 8.19
CA ASP A 130 -13.54 -14.74 9.26
C ASP A 130 -13.52 -13.75 10.46
N ALA A 131 -12.43 -12.99 10.60
CA ALA A 131 -12.28 -11.89 11.57
C ALA A 131 -13.20 -10.68 11.30
N GLU A 132 -13.61 -10.40 10.06
CA GLU A 132 -14.58 -9.34 9.74
C GLU A 132 -16.00 -9.73 10.11
N GLY A 133 -16.34 -11.03 10.08
CA GLY A 133 -17.53 -11.55 10.74
C GLY A 133 -17.48 -11.28 12.25
N ARG A 134 -16.34 -11.55 12.90
CA ARG A 134 -16.16 -11.28 14.34
C ARG A 134 -16.11 -9.78 14.70
N LEU A 135 -15.64 -8.93 13.80
CA LEU A 135 -15.60 -7.46 13.97
C LEU A 135 -16.94 -6.79 13.69
N LYS A 136 -17.80 -7.37 12.83
CA LYS A 136 -19.19 -6.93 12.66
C LYS A 136 -20.02 -7.14 13.94
N ASP A 137 -19.71 -8.18 14.70
CA ASP A 137 -20.39 -8.51 15.96
C ASP A 137 -19.73 -7.88 17.20
N LEU A 138 -18.61 -7.16 17.03
CA LEU A 138 -18.00 -6.41 18.11
C LEU A 138 -18.83 -5.15 18.38
N PRO A 139 -19.36 -4.97 19.60
CA PRO A 139 -20.09 -3.76 19.95
C PRO A 139 -19.24 -2.53 19.63
N THR A 140 -19.84 -1.52 18.99
CA THR A 140 -19.16 -0.28 18.58
C THR A 140 -18.46 0.43 19.76
N SER A 141 -18.86 0.12 20.99
CA SER A 141 -18.24 0.59 22.24
C SER A 141 -16.81 0.08 22.48
N LEU A 142 -16.35 -0.96 21.78
CA LEU A 142 -15.00 -1.52 21.89
C LEU A 142 -14.05 -1.07 20.76
N VAL A 143 -14.59 -0.57 19.65
CA VAL A 143 -13.80 -0.15 18.47
C VAL A 143 -13.58 1.37 18.43
N VAL A 144 -14.49 2.13 19.01
CA VAL A 144 -14.27 3.57 19.23
C VAL A 144 -13.41 3.71 20.47
N ALA A 145 -12.13 4.06 20.31
CA ALA A 145 -11.37 4.65 21.39
C ALA A 145 -12.24 5.77 21.97
N ARG A 146 -12.63 5.66 23.24
CA ARG A 146 -13.29 6.76 23.95
C ARG A 146 -12.24 7.86 24.06
N ILE A 147 -12.19 8.73 23.06
CA ILE A 147 -11.54 10.02 23.15
C ILE A 147 -12.40 10.80 24.15
N PRO A 148 -11.92 11.08 25.37
CA PRO A 148 -12.66 11.94 26.26
C PRO A 148 -12.83 13.28 25.55
N ILE A 149 -14.07 13.76 25.47
CA ILE A 149 -14.38 15.06 24.89
C ILE A 149 -13.71 16.09 25.79
N THR A 150 -12.53 16.56 25.40
CA THR A 150 -11.93 17.75 25.99
C THR A 150 -12.81 18.92 25.59
N GLN A 151 -13.47 19.49 26.60
CA GLN A 151 -14.19 20.74 26.45
C GLN A 151 -13.22 21.82 25.97
N ASP A 152 -13.71 22.64 25.04
CA ASP A 152 -13.09 23.82 24.43
C ASP A 152 -11.97 24.46 25.26
N ILE A 153 -10.74 24.33 24.77
CA ILE A 153 -9.69 25.33 25.03
C ILE A 153 -9.29 25.89 23.67
N THR A 154 -9.94 27.00 23.34
CA THR A 154 -9.59 27.89 22.25
C THR A 154 -8.30 28.62 22.59
N SER A 155 -7.15 28.08 22.17
CA SER A 155 -5.93 28.88 21.99
C SER A 155 -4.98 28.14 21.05
N GLY A 156 -4.73 28.72 19.87
CA GLY A 156 -3.94 28.10 18.83
C GLY A 156 -2.48 27.90 19.20
N GLU A 157 -2.00 26.68 19.02
CA GLU A 157 -0.65 26.33 18.58
C GLU A 157 -0.68 24.82 18.24
N TRP A 158 0.18 24.42 17.31
CA TRP A 158 0.17 23.08 16.72
C TRP A 158 0.25 21.95 17.77
N ASP A 159 -0.48 20.88 17.47
CA ASP A 159 -0.72 19.72 18.34
C ASP A 159 0.54 18.82 18.48
N ASP A 160 1.36 19.14 19.48
CA ASP A 160 2.50 18.34 19.96
C ASP A 160 2.08 17.17 20.90
N GLY A 161 0.79 16.84 20.97
CA GLY A 161 0.23 15.91 21.95
C GLY A 161 0.83 14.50 21.93
N GLU A 162 1.15 13.97 20.74
CA GLU A 162 1.73 12.62 20.62
C GLU A 162 3.23 12.58 20.92
N LEU A 163 3.99 13.61 20.55
CA LEU A 163 5.44 13.65 20.76
C LEU A 163 5.77 13.94 22.24
N ALA A 164 5.03 14.86 22.87
CA ALA A 164 5.18 15.17 24.28
C ALA A 164 4.89 13.95 25.17
N PHE A 165 3.85 13.18 24.81
CA PHE A 165 3.50 11.94 25.50
C PHE A 165 4.60 10.86 25.38
N LEU A 166 5.20 10.72 24.19
CA LEU A 166 6.29 9.77 23.96
C LEU A 166 7.58 10.16 24.70
N LEU A 167 7.90 11.45 24.76
CA LEU A 167 9.07 11.98 25.48
C LEU A 167 8.95 11.78 26.99
N GLN A 168 7.77 12.03 27.56
CA GLN A 168 7.52 11.84 28.99
C GLN A 168 7.64 10.38 29.42
N LYS A 169 7.23 9.46 28.53
CA LYS A 169 7.34 8.01 28.76
C LYS A 169 8.78 7.51 28.64
N TRP A 170 9.62 8.16 27.83
CA TRP A 170 11.04 7.83 27.69
C TRP A 170 11.84 8.26 28.91
N ASP A 171 11.57 9.45 29.45
CA ASP A 171 12.22 9.98 30.66
C ASP A 171 11.98 9.09 31.89
N ALA A 172 10.76 8.54 32.01
CA ALA A 172 10.38 7.61 33.08
C ALA A 172 11.04 6.21 33.00
N MET A 173 11.73 5.88 31.91
CA MET A 173 12.47 4.62 31.75
C MET A 173 13.98 4.76 31.98
N GLY A 174 14.47 5.97 32.28
CA GLY A 174 15.89 6.33 32.37
C GLY A 174 16.51 6.34 33.78
N THR A 175 15.79 5.92 34.82
CA THR A 175 16.29 5.76 36.20
C THR A 175 16.11 4.33 36.69
#